data_AF-A0A2E3IDP7-F1
#
_entry.id   AF-A0A2E3IDP7-F1
#
_cell.length_a   1.000
_cell.length_b   1.000
_cell.length_c   1.000
_cell.angle_alpha   90.00
_cell.angle_beta   90.00
_cell.angle_gamma   90.00
#
_symmetry.space_group_name_H-M   'P 1'
#
loop_
_entity.id
_entity.type
_entity.pdbx_description
1 polymer ?
#
loop_
_entity_poly.entity_id
_entity_poly.type
_entity_poly.pdbx_seq_one_letter_code
_entity_poly.pdbx_strand_id
1 'polypeptide(L)'
;MNEKQQDPAKALVDASVECAPIALGVAAGIFLGDMMHRSARRPVAFALGVLGVAAIAPVIVDTVRDKVAGPQTRRGTQRTLRSIREGAGVPARDIDFVEEELGEVYAG
;
A
#
# COMPACT_ATOMS: atom_id res chain seq x y z
N MET A 1 16.00 20.00 1.99
CA MET A 1 15.58 19.08 0.91
C MET A 1 16.48 17.86 1.05
N ASN A 2 16.01 16.79 1.68
CA ASN A 2 16.77 15.54 1.84
C ASN A 2 16.02 14.46 1.08
N GLU A 3 16.34 14.32 -0.20
CA GLU A 3 15.95 13.17 -0.98
C GLU A 3 16.81 12.00 -0.48
N LYS A 4 16.16 11.02 0.16
CA LYS A 4 16.77 9.71 0.37
C LYS A 4 17.16 9.20 -1.01
N GLN A 5 18.45 9.21 -1.29
CA GLN A 5 19.03 8.46 -2.39
C GLN A 5 18.73 6.98 -2.11
N GLN A 6 17.59 6.50 -2.63
CA GLN A 6 17.20 5.11 -2.54
C GLN A 6 18.25 4.31 -3.29
N ASP A 7 19.01 3.48 -2.57
CA ASP A 7 19.97 2.57 -3.17
C ASP A 7 19.21 1.66 -4.17
N PRO A 8 19.56 1.66 -5.47
CA PRO A 8 18.81 0.94 -6.50
C PRO A 8 18.74 -0.57 -6.21
N ALA A 9 19.74 -1.11 -5.49
CA ALA A 9 19.71 -2.49 -5.03
C ALA A 9 18.57 -2.70 -4.01
N LYS A 10 18.40 -1.81 -3.03
CA LYS A 10 17.34 -1.88 -2.01
C LYS A 10 15.95 -1.74 -2.60
N ALA A 11 15.76 -0.81 -3.54
CA ALA A 11 14.49 -0.62 -4.25
C ALA A 11 14.08 -1.88 -5.05
N LEU A 12 15.05 -2.59 -5.63
CA LEU A 12 14.79 -3.85 -6.33
C LEU A 12 14.37 -4.97 -5.36
N VAL A 13 15.01 -5.08 -4.19
CA VAL A 13 14.62 -6.09 -3.19
C VAL A 13 13.24 -5.77 -2.62
N ASP A 14 12.96 -4.52 -2.29
CA ASP A 14 11.65 -4.08 -1.80
C ASP A 14 10.56 -4.37 -2.84
N ALA A 15 10.78 -4.00 -4.11
CA ALA A 15 9.86 -4.32 -5.19
C ALA A 15 9.67 -5.84 -5.37
N SER A 16 10.73 -6.64 -5.18
CA SER A 16 10.64 -8.09 -5.28
C SER A 16 9.83 -8.73 -4.14
N VAL A 17 9.94 -8.19 -2.92
CA VAL A 17 9.16 -8.61 -1.75
C VAL A 17 7.69 -8.22 -1.93
N GLU A 18 7.42 -7.02 -2.46
CA GLU A 18 6.08 -6.54 -2.77
C GLU A 18 5.42 -7.34 -3.91
N CYS A 19 6.20 -7.74 -4.92
CA CYS A 19 5.70 -8.52 -6.05
C CYS A 19 5.62 -10.03 -5.77
N ALA A 20 6.26 -10.53 -4.71
CA ALA A 20 6.27 -11.95 -4.36
C ALA A 20 4.86 -12.57 -4.29
N PRO A 21 3.87 -12.00 -3.57
CA PRO A 21 2.52 -12.55 -3.54
C PRO A 21 1.81 -12.51 -4.91
N ILE A 22 2.10 -11.50 -5.73
CA ILE A 22 1.54 -11.38 -7.08
C ILE A 22 2.09 -12.50 -7.97
N ALA A 23 3.41 -12.69 -7.97
CA ALA A 23 4.07 -13.74 -8.74
C ALA A 23 3.57 -15.13 -8.32
N LEU A 24 3.40 -15.37 -7.02
CA LEU A 24 2.83 -16.61 -6.49
C LEU A 24 1.39 -16.79 -6.99
N GLY A 25 0.54 -15.77 -6.88
CA GLY A 25 -0.85 -15.83 -7.34
C GLY A 25 -0.98 -16.13 -8.84
N VAL A 26 -0.13 -15.51 -9.67
CA VAL A 26 -0.07 -15.77 -11.12
C VAL A 26 0.35 -17.21 -11.40
N ALA A 27 1.42 -17.70 -10.75
CA ALA A 27 1.88 -19.07 -10.91
C ALA A 27 0.82 -20.09 -10.48
N ALA A 28 0.16 -19.86 -9.33
CA ALA A 28 -0.92 -20.70 -8.84
C ALA A 28 -2.11 -20.72 -9.80
N GLY A 29 -2.47 -19.58 -10.39
CA GLY A 29 -3.53 -19.49 -11.40
C GLY A 29 -3.22 -20.25 -12.68
N ILE A 30 -1.99 -20.15 -13.19
CA ILE A 30 -1.53 -20.91 -14.37
C ILE A 30 -1.54 -22.41 -14.08
N PHE A 31 -1.00 -22.82 -12.93
CA PHE A 31 -0.98 -24.22 -12.51
C PHE A 31 -2.39 -24.82 -12.37
N LEU A 32 -3.30 -24.09 -11.70
CA LEU A 32 -4.70 -24.48 -11.58
C LEU A 32 -5.37 -24.59 -12.96
N GLY A 33 -5.11 -23.63 -13.86
CA GLY A 33 -5.64 -23.64 -15.21
C GLY A 33 -5.16 -24.84 -16.05
N ASP A 34 -3.95 -25.34 -15.80
CA ASP A 34 -3.43 -26.50 -16.51
C ASP A 34 -4.01 -27.83 -16.00
N MET A 35 -4.23 -27.96 -14.68
CA MET A 35 -4.90 -29.14 -14.10
C MET A 35 -6.37 -29.29 -14.55
N MET A 36 -6.99 -28.24 -15.05
CA MET A 36 -8.39 -28.26 -15.45
C MET A 36 -8.64 -29.00 -16.76
N HIS A 37 -9.70 -29.82 -16.78
CA HIS A 37 -10.18 -30.50 -17.99
C HIS A 37 -10.60 -29.48 -19.07
N ARG A 38 -10.38 -29.80 -20.36
CA ARG A 38 -10.59 -28.85 -21.48
C ARG A 38 -12.00 -28.25 -21.54
N SER A 39 -13.00 -29.01 -21.10
CA SER A 39 -14.41 -28.58 -20.99
C SER A 39 -14.65 -27.58 -19.85
N ALA A 40 -13.90 -27.66 -18.76
CA ALA A 40 -14.04 -26.79 -17.59
C ALA A 40 -13.21 -25.50 -17.70
N ARG A 41 -12.11 -25.49 -18.49
CA ARG A 41 -11.21 -24.33 -18.64
C ARG A 41 -11.93 -23.04 -19.05
N ARG A 42 -12.89 -23.13 -19.97
CA ARG A 42 -13.63 -21.95 -20.48
C ARG A 42 -14.51 -21.28 -19.42
N PRO A 43 -15.47 -21.96 -18.77
CA PRO A 43 -16.34 -21.32 -17.79
C PRO A 43 -15.58 -20.78 -16.57
N VAL A 44 -14.54 -21.47 -16.09
CA VAL A 44 -13.76 -21.01 -14.94
C VAL A 44 -12.86 -19.82 -15.28
N ALA A 45 -12.27 -19.79 -16.49
CA ALA A 45 -11.53 -18.61 -16.93
C ALA A 45 -12.43 -17.37 -17.00
N PHE A 46 -13.67 -17.52 -17.49
CA PHE A 46 -14.64 -16.42 -17.50
C PHE A 46 -15.02 -15.99 -16.08
N ALA A 47 -15.33 -16.93 -15.19
CA ALA A 47 -15.70 -16.60 -13.80
C ALA A 47 -14.56 -15.89 -13.06
N LEU A 48 -13.33 -16.40 -13.15
CA LEU A 48 -12.14 -15.78 -12.55
C LEU A 48 -11.82 -14.41 -13.17
N GLY A 49 -11.98 -14.27 -14.49
CA GLY A 49 -11.80 -12.99 -15.17
C GLY A 49 -12.80 -11.94 -14.68
N VAL A 50 -14.09 -12.30 -14.58
CA VAL A 50 -15.13 -11.40 -14.07
C VAL A 50 -14.91 -11.06 -12.60
N LEU A 51 -14.56 -12.04 -11.77
CA LEU A 51 -14.20 -11.82 -10.37
C LEU A 51 -12.99 -10.89 -10.22
N GLY A 52 -11.95 -11.08 -11.05
CA GLY A 52 -10.78 -10.21 -11.05
C GLY A 52 -11.13 -8.77 -11.40
N VAL A 53 -11.95 -8.55 -12.43
CA VAL A 53 -12.44 -7.22 -12.80
C VAL A 53 -13.28 -6.61 -11.68
N ALA A 54 -14.18 -7.40 -11.08
CA ALA A 54 -15.01 -6.95 -9.97
C ALA A 54 -14.19 -6.60 -8.72
N ALA A 55 -13.12 -7.34 -8.42
CA ALA A 55 -12.23 -7.08 -7.29
C ALA A 55 -11.43 -5.78 -7.44
N ILE A 56 -11.15 -5.35 -8.68
CA ILE A 56 -10.44 -4.09 -8.98
C ILE A 56 -11.40 -2.87 -8.94
N ALA A 57 -12.72 -3.10 -9.08
CA ALA A 57 -13.72 -2.04 -9.10
C ALA A 57 -13.62 -1.02 -7.93
N PRO A 58 -13.48 -1.39 -6.64
CA PRO A 58 -13.37 -0.41 -5.57
C PRO A 58 -12.15 0.51 -5.70
N VAL A 59 -11.00 -0.01 -6.14
CA VAL A 59 -9.78 0.80 -6.35
C VAL A 59 -10.01 1.85 -7.44
N ILE A 60 -10.70 1.49 -8.52
CA ILE A 60 -11.07 2.41 -9.59
C ILE A 60 -12.05 3.47 -9.07
N VAL A 61 -13.05 3.06 -8.28
CA VAL A 61 -14.04 3.98 -7.70
C VAL A 61 -13.39 4.97 -6.74
N ASP A 62 -12.48 4.51 -5.89
CA ASP A 62 -11.78 5.36 -4.93
C ASP A 62 -10.84 6.34 -5.62
N THR A 63 -10.08 5.90 -6.63
CA THR A 63 -9.23 6.79 -7.42
C THR A 63 -10.03 7.84 -8.19
N VAL A 64 -11.18 7.48 -8.75
CA VAL A 64 -12.10 8.43 -9.39
C VAL A 64 -12.71 9.38 -8.35
N ARG A 65 -13.12 8.88 -7.19
CA ARG A 65 -13.62 9.72 -6.09
C ARG A 65 -12.57 10.70 -5.60
N ASP A 66 -11.33 10.28 -5.40
CA ASP A 66 -10.23 11.17 -5.02
C ASP A 66 -9.91 12.18 -6.12
N LYS A 67 -10.12 11.82 -7.40
CA LYS A 67 -9.93 12.75 -8.51
C LYS A 67 -11.05 13.80 -8.60
N VAL A 68 -12.30 13.42 -8.33
CA VAL A 68 -13.49 14.27 -8.52
C VAL A 68 -13.88 15.01 -7.23
N ALA A 69 -13.79 14.34 -6.08
CA ALA A 69 -14.14 14.84 -4.75
C ALA A 69 -12.92 15.03 -3.83
N GLY A 70 -11.70 14.74 -4.29
CA GLY A 70 -10.49 15.05 -3.54
C GLY A 70 -10.43 16.54 -3.19
N PRO A 71 -9.90 16.89 -2.01
CA PRO A 71 -9.87 18.27 -1.52
C PRO A 71 -9.12 19.12 -2.54
N GLN A 72 -9.86 19.85 -3.37
CA GLN A 72 -9.38 20.41 -4.63
C GLN A 72 -8.36 21.55 -4.46
N THR A 73 -7.87 21.81 -3.25
CA THR A 73 -6.82 22.79 -3.00
C THR A 73 -5.95 22.35 -1.83
N ARG A 74 -4.64 22.61 -1.94
CA ARG A 74 -3.65 22.53 -0.85
C ARG A 74 -4.12 23.23 0.45
N ARG A 75 -5.06 24.17 0.34
CA ARG A 75 -5.71 24.91 1.43
C ARG A 75 -6.72 24.07 2.22
N GLY A 76 -7.45 23.15 1.58
CA GLY A 76 -8.42 22.27 2.24
C GLY A 76 -7.75 21.23 3.14
N THR A 77 -6.72 20.56 2.62
CA THR A 77 -5.90 19.60 3.39
C THR A 77 -5.22 20.26 4.59
N GLN A 78 -4.73 21.50 4.44
CA GLN A 78 -4.17 22.26 5.55
C GLN A 78 -5.21 22.58 6.63
N ARG A 79 -6.47 22.87 6.27
CA ARG A 79 -7.55 23.06 7.27
C ARG A 79 -7.86 21.79 8.04
N THR A 80 -7.94 20.64 7.36
CA THR A 80 -8.19 19.35 8.03
C THR A 80 -7.03 18.92 8.93
N LEU A 81 -5.79 19.08 8.47
CA LEU A 81 -4.61 18.77 9.29
C LEU A 81 -4.48 19.71 10.48
N ARG A 82 -4.85 20.98 10.30
CA ARG A 82 -4.89 21.97 11.38
C ARG A 82 -5.99 21.65 12.39
N SER A 83 -7.17 21.25 11.96
CA SER A 83 -8.25 20.86 12.89
C SER A 83 -7.92 19.57 13.65
N ILE A 84 -7.19 18.62 13.05
CA ILE A 84 -6.70 17.43 13.76
C ILE A 84 -5.63 17.83 14.78
N ARG A 85 -4.69 18.72 14.42
CA ARG A 85 -3.63 19.17 15.34
C ARG A 85 -4.18 20.00 16.50
N GLU A 86 -5.14 20.88 16.24
CA GLU A 86 -5.78 21.71 17.26
C GLU A 86 -6.79 20.90 18.11
N GLY A 87 -7.47 19.91 17.51
CA GLY A 87 -8.44 19.06 18.20
C GLY A 87 -7.84 17.89 18.98
N ALA A 88 -6.64 17.42 18.61
CA ALA A 88 -5.97 16.30 19.29
C ALA A 88 -5.20 16.72 20.56
N GLY A 89 -5.10 18.01 20.86
CA GLY A 89 -4.52 18.49 22.13
C GLY A 89 -3.09 18.02 22.40
N VAL A 90 -2.31 17.69 21.37
CA VAL A 90 -0.93 17.21 21.51
C VAL A 90 0.00 18.43 21.65
N PRO A 91 0.50 18.78 22.84
CA PRO A 91 1.62 19.71 22.94
C PRO A 91 2.82 19.08 22.23
N ALA A 92 3.67 19.91 21.60
CA ALA A 92 4.95 19.47 21.10
C ALA A 92 5.73 18.86 22.26
N ARG A 93 5.73 17.53 22.38
CA ARG A 93 6.64 16.82 23.27
C ARG A 93 8.00 16.86 22.58
N ASP A 94 8.88 17.70 23.12
CA ASP A 94 10.31 17.56 22.91
C ASP A 94 10.69 16.13 23.29
N ILE A 95 11.10 15.39 22.27
CA ILE A 95 11.56 14.00 22.32
C ILE A 95 13.02 13.99 22.76
N ASP A 96 13.31 14.59 23.92
CA ASP A 96 14.64 14.54 24.54
C ASP A 96 14.78 13.33 25.49
N PHE A 97 13.67 12.67 25.84
CA PHE A 97 13.65 11.60 26.84
C PHE A 97 13.90 10.17 26.31
N VAL A 98 14.05 9.97 24.99
CA VAL A 98 14.22 8.62 24.42
C VAL A 98 15.70 8.27 24.18
N GLU A 99 16.59 9.26 24.19
CA GLU A 99 18.03 9.03 23.99
C GLU A 99 18.70 8.41 25.23
N GLU A 100 18.20 8.74 26.44
CA GLU A 100 18.80 8.30 27.69
C GLU A 100 18.54 6.81 27.98
N GLU A 101 17.36 6.28 27.58
CA GLU A 101 16.99 4.88 27.85
C GLU A 101 17.56 3.90 26.79
N LEU A 102 17.90 4.37 25.58
CA LEU A 102 18.56 3.53 24.56
C LEU A 102 20.08 3.45 24.72
N GLY A 103 20.71 4.43 25.38
CA GLY A 103 22.16 4.40 25.64
C GLY A 103 22.57 3.30 26.63
N GLU A 104 21.70 2.94 27.56
CA GLU A 104 22.01 1.99 28.64
C GLU A 104 21.89 0.52 28.20
N VAL A 105 21.12 0.23 27.15
CA VAL A 105 20.92 -1.15 26.65
C VAL A 105 22.09 -1.65 25.77
N TYR A 106 22.91 -0.75 25.23
CA TYR A 106 24.03 -1.11 24.33
C TYR A 106 25.44 -0.98 24.97
N ALA A 107 25.51 -0.66 26.27
CA ALA A 107 26.77 -0.53 27.02
C ALA A 107 26.92 -1.58 28.14
N GLY A 108 26.31 -2.76 27.97
CA GLY A 108 26.44 -3.94 28.84
C GLY A 108 27.02 -5.13 28.11
#